data_AF-A0A3P1SP42-F1
#
_entry.id   AF-A0A3P1SP42-F1
#
_cell.length_a   1.000
_cell.length_b   1.000
_cell.length_c   1.000
_cell.angle_alpha   90.00
_cell.angle_beta   90.00
_cell.angle_gamma   90.00
#
_symmetry.space_group_name_H-M   'P 1'
#
loop_
_entity.id
_entity.type
_entity.pdbx_description
1 polymer ?
#
loop_
_entity_poly.entity_id
_entity_poly.type
_entity_poly.pdbx_seq_one_letter_code
_entity_poly.pdbx_strand_id
1 'polypeptide(L)'
;MAQKILSNKDLVQSISRKGNCLDNAVAERFFAILKTEIYHQHGFNNTDDQINQVDEYIDYCNTKRIKMKLEGLTPVEYRNQTLSVALQ
;
A
#
# COMPACT_ATOMS: atom_id res chain seq x y z
N MET A 1 -18.27 13.45 7.89
CA MET A 1 -17.47 14.15 6.86
C MET A 1 -16.95 13.19 5.79
N ALA A 2 -16.18 12.16 6.15
CA ALA A 2 -15.67 11.17 5.20
C ALA A 2 -16.76 10.45 4.37
N GLN A 3 -17.83 9.96 4.99
CA GLN A 3 -18.95 9.33 4.26
C GLN A 3 -19.64 10.26 3.26
N LYS A 4 -19.74 11.55 3.60
CA LYS A 4 -20.31 12.56 2.71
C LYS A 4 -19.41 12.80 1.48
N ILE A 5 -18.08 12.78 1.67
CA ILE A 5 -17.10 12.88 0.57
C ILE A 5 -17.18 11.65 -0.36
N LEU A 6 -17.31 10.45 0.21
CA LEU A 6 -17.41 9.21 -0.57
C LEU A 6 -18.72 9.15 -1.36
N SER A 7 -19.85 9.48 -0.72
CA SER A 7 -21.16 9.51 -1.37
C SER A 7 -21.24 10.55 -2.49
N ASN A 8 -20.59 11.71 -2.34
CA ASN A 8 -20.51 12.72 -3.40
C ASN A 8 -19.66 12.27 -4.61
N LYS A 9 -18.89 11.19 -4.48
CA LYS A 9 -18.06 10.59 -5.53
C LYS A 9 -18.62 9.24 -6.01
N ASP A 10 -19.87 8.91 -5.65
CA ASP A 10 -20.51 7.62 -5.93
C ASP A 10 -19.70 6.40 -5.41
N LEU A 11 -18.94 6.60 -4.33
CA LEU A 11 -18.18 5.54 -3.66
C LEU A 11 -18.94 5.02 -2.43
N VAL A 12 -19.14 3.70 -2.38
CA VAL A 12 -19.72 3.02 -1.22
C VAL A 12 -18.62 2.72 -0.20
N GLN A 13 -18.83 3.15 1.04
CA GLN A 13 -17.93 2.79 2.13
C GLN A 13 -18.18 1.35 2.57
N SER A 14 -17.15 0.50 2.49
CA SER A 14 -17.16 -0.85 3.06
C SER A 14 -16.37 -0.83 4.38
N ILE A 15 -17.02 -1.16 5.50
CA ILE A 15 -16.38 -1.30 6.82
C ILE A 15 -16.76 -2.66 7.40
N SER A 16 -15.75 -3.40 7.85
CA SER A 16 -15.95 -4.64 8.61
C SER A 16 -16.64 -4.42 9.96
N ARG A 17 -17.18 -5.51 10.53
CA ARG A 17 -17.71 -5.49 11.90
C ARG A 17 -16.61 -5.14 12.90
N LYS A 18 -16.99 -4.46 13.99
CA LYS A 18 -16.08 -4.18 15.11
C LYS A 18 -15.45 -5.48 15.61
N GLY A 19 -14.12 -5.46 15.77
CA GLY A 19 -13.34 -6.63 16.20
C GLY A 19 -12.83 -7.52 15.07
N ASN A 20 -13.18 -7.25 13.81
CA ASN A 20 -12.57 -7.93 12.66
C ASN A 20 -11.33 -7.15 12.17
N CYS A 21 -10.13 -7.72 12.38
CA CYS A 21 -8.87 -7.10 11.96
C CYS A 21 -8.39 -7.53 10.57
N LEU A 22 -9.03 -8.52 9.93
CA LEU A 22 -8.53 -9.10 8.68
C LEU A 22 -8.42 -8.07 7.55
N ASP A 23 -9.40 -7.17 7.46
CA ASP A 23 -9.41 -6.10 6.46
C ASP A 23 -8.26 -5.09 6.67
N ASN A 24 -7.77 -4.94 7.91
CA ASN A 24 -6.67 -4.03 8.24
C ASN A 24 -5.30 -4.72 8.26
N ALA A 25 -5.25 -6.05 8.47
CA ALA A 25 -4.02 -6.79 8.72
C ALA A 25 -2.96 -6.60 7.62
N VAL A 26 -3.38 -6.49 6.35
CA VAL A 26 -2.45 -6.27 5.22
C VAL A 26 -1.82 -4.87 5.31
N ALA A 27 -2.62 -3.85 5.62
CA ALA A 27 -2.13 -2.48 5.78
C ALA A 27 -1.23 -2.35 7.02
N GLU A 28 -1.63 -2.94 8.15
CA GLU A 28 -0.81 -2.97 9.37
C GLU A 28 0.55 -3.63 9.12
N ARG A 29 0.57 -4.75 8.40
CA ARG A 29 1.81 -5.43 8.03
C ARG A 29 2.69 -4.54 7.15
N PHE A 30 2.12 -3.84 6.18
CA PHE A 30 2.88 -2.88 5.37
C PHE A 30 3.50 -1.78 6.23
N PHE A 31 2.71 -1.17 7.13
CA PHE A 31 3.22 -0.11 8.01
C PHE A 31 4.28 -0.61 8.99
N ALA A 32 4.16 -1.83 9.50
CA ALA A 32 5.19 -2.44 10.34
C ALA A 32 6.52 -2.54 9.57
N ILE A 33 6.49 -3.07 8.35
CA ILE A 33 7.68 -3.21 7.51
C ILE A 33 8.27 -1.84 7.16
N LEU A 34 7.44 -0.87 6.73
CA LEU A 34 7.89 0.49 6.42
C LEU A 34 8.60 1.12 7.61
N LYS A 35 8.05 0.99 8.81
CA LYS A 35 8.67 1.54 10.02
C LYS A 35 9.99 0.86 10.33
N THR A 36 10.05 -0.47 10.18
CA THR A 36 11.28 -1.24 10.42
C THR A 36 12.37 -0.94 9.39
N GLU A 37 12.05 -0.85 8.11
CA GLU A 37 13.03 -0.69 7.02
C GLU A 37 13.47 0.78 6.84
N ILE A 38 12.56 1.75 7.03
CA ILE A 38 12.84 3.18 6.80
C ILE A 38 12.92 3.93 8.14
N TYR A 39 11.81 3.97 8.89
CA TYR A 39 11.64 4.91 10.01
C TYR A 39 12.58 4.69 11.20
N HIS A 40 12.87 3.43 11.54
CA HIS A 40 13.76 3.10 12.66
C HIS A 40 15.24 3.05 12.27
N GLN A 41 15.54 2.96 10.98
CA GLN A 41 16.92 2.83 10.47
C GLN A 41 17.49 4.17 9.97
N HIS A 42 16.65 5.15 9.69
CA HIS A 42 17.03 6.44 9.12
C HIS A 42 16.62 7.59 10.04
N GLY A 43 17.53 8.54 10.27
CA GLY A 43 17.17 9.84 10.83
C GLY A 43 16.64 10.74 9.72
N PHE A 44 15.56 11.47 9.97
CA PHE A 44 15.03 12.47 9.04
C PHE A 44 15.52 13.86 9.42
N ASN A 45 15.90 14.64 8.41
CA ASN A 45 16.39 16.00 8.64
C ASN A 45 15.24 16.98 8.91
N ASN A 46 14.10 16.77 8.25
CA ASN A 46 12.87 17.54 8.39
C ASN A 46 11.67 16.73 7.86
N THR A 47 10.48 17.31 7.94
CA THR A 47 9.24 16.67 7.49
C THR A 47 9.22 16.39 5.98
N ASP A 48 9.77 17.28 5.15
CA ASP A 48 9.76 17.11 3.70
C ASP A 48 10.67 15.95 3.27
N ASP A 49 11.83 15.83 3.90
CA ASP A 49 12.74 14.69 3.76
C ASP A 49 12.05 13.38 4.15
N GLN A 50 11.30 13.38 5.26
CA GLN A 50 10.50 12.22 5.66
C GLN A 50 9.43 11.85 4.62
N ILE A 51 8.72 12.83 4.06
CA ILE A 51 7.69 12.59 3.04
C ILE A 51 8.34 11.98 1.79
N ASN A 52 9.44 12.58 1.30
CA ASN A 52 10.15 12.08 0.12
C ASN A 52 10.63 10.64 0.29
N GLN A 53 11.20 10.31 1.45
CA GLN A 53 11.65 8.94 1.75
C GLN A 53 10.50 7.93 1.77
N VAL A 54 9.33 8.33 2.29
CA VAL A 54 8.12 7.48 2.27
C VAL A 54 7.63 7.29 0.84
N ASP A 55 7.60 8.34 0.02
CA ASP A 55 7.19 8.26 -1.38
C ASP A 55 8.11 7.37 -2.21
N GLU A 56 9.43 7.52 -2.05
CA GLU A 56 10.44 6.66 -2.70
C GLU A 56 10.29 5.20 -2.27
N TYR A 57 10.03 4.95 -0.99
CA TYR A 57 9.82 3.59 -0.50
C TYR A 57 8.53 2.96 -1.03
N ILE A 58 7.45 3.75 -1.20
CA ILE A 58 6.20 3.29 -1.82
C ILE A 58 6.43 2.95 -3.29
N ASP A 59 7.15 3.80 -4.05
CA ASP A 59 7.53 3.48 -5.43
C ASP A 59 8.32 2.17 -5.48
N TYR A 60 9.39 2.06 -4.68
CA TYR A 60 10.21 0.86 -4.58
C TYR A 60 9.36 -0.39 -4.30
N CYS A 61 8.45 -0.33 -3.34
CA CYS A 61 7.59 -1.47 -2.99
C CYS A 61 6.69 -1.93 -4.15
N ASN A 62 6.23 -1.00 -4.99
CA ASN A 62 5.29 -1.28 -6.07
C ASN A 62 5.96 -1.65 -7.39
N THR A 63 7.10 -1.03 -7.70
CA THR A 63 7.72 -1.07 -9.04
C THR A 63 9.04 -1.82 -9.09
N LYS A 64 9.68 -2.07 -7.95
CA LYS A 64 11.04 -2.66 -7.89
C LYS A 64 11.13 -3.88 -6.97
N ARG A 65 10.35 -3.93 -5.89
CA ARG A 65 10.41 -5.01 -4.90
C ARG A 65 9.78 -6.30 -5.43
N ILE A 66 10.63 -7.27 -5.73
CA ILE A 66 10.23 -8.62 -6.13
C ILE A 66 9.57 -9.36 -4.95
N LYS A 67 8.48 -10.08 -5.23
CA LYS A 67 7.84 -10.98 -4.27
C LYS A 67 7.79 -12.39 -4.81
N MET A 68 8.39 -13.34 -4.08
CA MET A 68 8.33 -14.77 -4.44
C MET A 68 6.91 -15.31 -4.49
N LYS A 69 6.01 -14.78 -3.65
CA LYS A 69 4.58 -15.12 -3.66
C LYS A 69 3.85 -14.68 -4.94
N LEU A 70 4.45 -13.77 -5.71
CA LEU A 70 3.96 -13.29 -7.00
C LEU A 70 4.83 -13.83 -8.15
N GLU A 71 5.40 -15.03 -7.98
CA GLU A 71 6.24 -15.68 -9.00
C GLU A 71 7.47 -14.87 -9.40
N GLY A 72 7.99 -14.05 -8.48
CA GLY A 72 9.14 -13.20 -8.76
C GLY A 72 8.78 -11.85 -9.40
N LEU A 73 7.49 -11.53 -9.54
CA LEU A 73 7.03 -10.26 -10.07
C LEU A 73 6.92 -9.18 -8.98
N THR A 74 7.01 -7.94 -9.42
CA THR A 74 6.60 -6.77 -8.62
C THR A 74 5.07 -6.68 -8.55
N PRO A 75 4.50 -5.96 -7.58
CA PRO A 75 3.06 -5.74 -7.50
C PRO A 75 2.44 -5.15 -8.77
N VAL A 76 3.13 -4.20 -9.43
CA VAL A 76 2.66 -3.59 -10.67
C VAL A 76 2.68 -4.59 -11.83
N GLU A 77 3.75 -5.35 -11.99
CA GLU A 77 3.84 -6.38 -13.03
C GLU A 77 2.76 -7.45 -12.87
N TYR A 78 2.58 -7.96 -11.65
CA TYR A 78 1.55 -8.94 -11.34
C TYR A 78 0.14 -8.40 -11.65
N ARG A 79 -0.14 -7.14 -11.30
CA ARG A 79 -1.42 -6.48 -11.62
C ARG A 79 -1.63 -6.38 -13.13
N ASN A 80 -0.61 -5.96 -13.87
CA ASN A 80 -0.70 -5.78 -15.32
C ASN A 80 -0.88 -7.12 -16.05
N GLN A 81 -0.19 -8.17 -15.63
CA GLN A 81 -0.38 -9.53 -16.14
C GLN A 81 -1.82 -10.01 -15.90
N THR A 82 -2.33 -9.83 -14.67
CA THR A 82 -3.71 -10.22 -14.32
C THR A 82 -4.75 -9.46 -15.15
N LEU A 83 -4.56 -8.15 -15.35
CA LEU A 83 -5.46 -7.33 -16.17
C LEU A 83 -5.41 -7.73 -17.65
N SER A 84 -4.23 -8.04 -18.18
CA SER A 84 -4.10 -8.51 -19.56
C SER A 84 -4.83 -9.83 -19.80
N VAL A 85 -4.83 -10.74 -18.82
CA VAL A 85 -5.57 -12.01 -18.88
C VAL A 85 -7.07 -11.77 -18.77
N ALA A 86 -7.52 -10.83 -17.92
CA ALA A 86 -8.94 -10.55 -17.71
C ALA A 86 -9.62 -9.82 -18.89
N LEU A 87 -8.85 -9.25 -19.81
CA LEU A 87 -9.33 -8.55 -21.00
C LEU A 87 -9.31 -9.42 -22.27
N GLN A 88 -8.89 -10.68 -22.16
CA GLN A 88 -8.96 -11.72 -23.21
C GLN A 88 -10.23 -12.55 -23.03
#